data_AF-A0A0D9WM63-F1
#
_entry.id   AF-A0A0D9WM63-F1
#
_cell.length_a   1.000
_cell.length_b   1.000
_cell.length_c   1.000
_cell.angle_alpha   90.00
_cell.angle_beta   90.00
_cell.angle_gamma   90.00
#
_symmetry.space_group_name_H-M   'P 1'
#
loop_
_entity.id
_entity.type
_entity.pdbx_description
1 polymer ?
#
loop_
_entity_poly.entity_id
_entity_poly.type
_entity_poly.pdbx_seq_one_letter_code
_entity_poly.pdbx_strand_id
1 'polypeptide(L)'
;MHACVPLPKKYLEASRKFTKAAKKNPSDPTNFSYRAQCRIERGKFPEALEDAERCIELDPAFVMGYVCKGNALSLLGAYEDAVSTLIDGLKHGPGNPEILDGLKRYSAHLKMAKSNSNDDVRAENLRKHERDIEHLRNELQKSKIEASEERSSQRDYEYVVEQLTLQNDLLDQELQTANQRTGNLERQLEEHNALFQQLQPHFTCPISQDVMDEPVIAADGHTYEAEMIKDWFRRGRTTSPMTNEQLEHRELIPNHALRSAIEKWRQLQNMAP
;
A
#
# COMPACT_ATOMS: atom_id res chain seq x y z
N MET A 1 14.33 53.99 46.61
CA MET A 1 13.17 54.11 45.70
C MET A 1 13.64 53.70 44.30
N HIS A 2 13.47 52.44 43.91
CA HIS A 2 13.88 51.99 42.58
C HIS A 2 12.89 52.50 41.54
N ALA A 3 13.41 53.28 40.60
CA ALA A 3 12.67 53.86 39.49
C ALA A 3 12.02 52.75 38.63
N CYS A 4 10.70 52.88 38.45
CA CYS A 4 9.91 52.04 37.57
C CYS A 4 10.33 52.30 36.11
N VAL A 5 11.12 51.39 35.54
CA VAL A 5 11.41 51.39 34.10
C VAL A 5 10.08 51.16 33.36
N PRO A 6 9.67 52.02 32.42
CA PRO A 6 8.40 51.86 31.73
C PRO A 6 8.47 50.63 30.82
N LEU A 7 7.81 49.55 31.23
CA LEU A 7 7.68 48.33 30.44
C LEU A 7 6.86 48.57 29.16
N PRO A 8 7.21 47.96 28.01
CA PRO A 8 6.49 48.19 26.75
C PRO A 8 5.00 47.83 26.87
N LYS A 9 4.11 48.78 26.54
CA LYS A 9 2.63 48.63 26.58
C LYS A 9 2.11 47.34 25.93
N LYS A 10 2.85 46.78 24.97
CA LYS A 10 2.52 45.54 24.25
C LYS A 10 2.39 44.30 25.16
N TYR A 11 3.17 44.18 26.23
CA TYR A 11 3.13 43.01 27.12
C TYR A 11 1.92 43.00 28.07
N LEU A 12 1.42 44.18 28.45
CA LEU A 12 0.21 44.33 29.25
C LEU A 12 -1.03 43.86 28.49
N GLU A 13 -1.14 44.25 27.22
CA GLU A 13 -2.22 43.82 26.34
C GLU A 13 -2.14 42.33 26.02
N ALA A 14 -0.93 41.83 25.71
CA ALA A 14 -0.69 40.40 25.47
C ALA A 14 -1.06 39.54 26.68
N SER A 15 -0.63 39.93 27.89
CA SER A 15 -0.97 39.22 29.13
C SER A 15 -2.48 39.16 29.37
N ARG A 16 -3.23 40.23 29.07
CA ARG A 16 -4.70 40.24 29.16
C ARG A 16 -5.34 39.30 28.13
N LYS A 17 -4.84 39.26 26.90
CA LYS A 17 -5.32 38.36 25.84
C LYS A 17 -5.11 36.90 26.21
N PHE A 18 -3.91 36.51 26.64
CA PHE A 18 -3.63 35.13 27.06
C PHE A 18 -4.36 34.73 28.35
N THR A 19 -4.63 35.67 29.25
CA THR A 19 -5.49 35.40 30.42
C THR A 19 -6.92 35.08 30.01
N LYS A 20 -7.49 35.81 29.04
CA LYS A 20 -8.82 35.47 28.49
C LYS A 20 -8.79 34.16 27.72
N ALA A 21 -7.74 33.90 26.95
CA ALA A 21 -7.57 32.66 26.19
C ALA A 21 -7.49 31.44 27.11
N ALA A 22 -6.68 31.49 28.16
CA ALA A 22 -6.56 30.43 29.17
C ALA A 22 -7.86 30.17 29.94
N LYS A 23 -8.74 31.19 30.10
CA LYS A 23 -10.08 30.98 30.66
C LYS A 23 -11.02 30.29 29.68
N LYS A 24 -10.90 30.59 28.39
CA LYS A 24 -11.73 30.02 27.33
C LYS A 24 -11.33 28.58 27.01
N ASN A 25 -10.03 28.27 27.06
CA ASN A 25 -9.49 26.93 26.89
C ASN A 25 -8.44 26.64 27.97
N PRO A 26 -8.86 26.11 29.13
CA PRO A 26 -7.97 25.80 30.26
C PRO A 26 -7.06 24.58 30.05
N SER A 27 -7.27 23.81 28.99
CA SER A 27 -6.52 22.57 28.72
C SER A 27 -5.39 22.76 27.72
N ASP A 28 -5.27 23.93 27.09
CA ASP A 28 -4.23 24.20 26.10
C ASP A 28 -2.96 24.76 26.77
N PRO A 29 -1.84 24.00 26.81
CA PRO A 29 -0.60 24.39 27.48
C PRO A 29 0.03 25.64 26.85
N THR A 30 -0.23 25.89 25.57
CA THR A 30 0.30 27.03 24.80
C THR A 30 -0.13 28.38 25.38
N ASN A 31 -1.37 28.48 25.86
CA ASN A 31 -1.87 29.72 26.45
C ASN A 31 -1.17 30.04 27.77
N PHE A 32 -0.79 29.00 28.54
CA PHE A 32 -0.07 29.15 29.80
C PHE A 32 1.41 29.51 29.56
N SER A 33 2.08 28.91 28.57
CA SER A 33 3.47 29.26 28.26
C SER A 33 3.63 30.72 27.79
N TYR A 34 2.78 31.18 26.86
CA TYR A 34 2.80 32.58 26.44
C TYR A 34 2.42 33.55 27.57
N ARG A 35 1.53 33.14 28.48
CA ARG A 35 1.19 33.93 29.66
C ARG A 35 2.35 33.99 30.66
N ALA A 36 3.04 32.87 30.88
CA ALA A 36 4.25 32.79 31.70
C ALA A 36 5.34 33.72 31.16
N GLN A 37 5.62 33.67 29.86
CA GLN A 37 6.58 34.55 29.20
C GLN A 37 6.22 36.03 29.39
N CYS A 38 4.95 36.40 29.17
CA CYS A 38 4.49 37.77 29.43
C CYS A 38 4.63 38.19 30.90
N ARG A 39 4.53 37.26 31.86
CA ARG A 39 4.69 37.53 33.29
C ARG A 39 6.18 37.68 33.68
N ILE A 40 7.05 36.87 33.09
CA ILE A 40 8.52 36.99 33.20
C ILE A 40 8.97 38.39 32.79
N GLU A 41 8.57 38.84 31.59
CA GLU A 41 8.90 40.18 31.08
C GLU A 41 8.34 41.32 31.96
N ARG A 42 7.35 41.02 32.80
CA ARG A 42 6.74 41.97 33.74
C ARG A 42 7.33 41.90 35.15
N GLY A 43 8.32 41.05 35.40
CA GLY A 43 8.91 40.83 36.72
C GLY A 43 8.01 40.04 37.68
N LYS A 44 6.94 39.42 37.19
CA LYS A 44 5.98 38.61 37.97
C LYS A 44 6.41 37.14 37.97
N PHE A 45 7.54 36.85 38.61
CA PHE A 45 8.18 35.54 38.54
C PHE A 45 7.38 34.43 39.26
N PRO A 46 6.82 34.62 40.46
CA PRO A 46 6.01 33.59 41.12
C PRO A 46 4.80 33.17 40.28
N GLU A 47 4.07 34.15 39.72
CA GLU A 47 2.92 33.85 38.87
C GLU A 47 3.35 33.25 37.51
N ALA A 48 4.59 33.48 37.05
CA ALA A 48 5.13 32.81 35.87
C ALA A 48 5.49 31.35 36.14
N LEU A 49 5.95 31.02 37.35
CA LEU A 49 6.21 29.64 37.77
C LEU A 49 4.93 28.82 37.81
N GLU A 50 3.86 29.36 38.41
CA GLU A 50 2.55 28.70 38.42
C GLU A 50 2.06 28.37 37.00
N ASP A 51 2.22 29.31 36.07
CA ASP A 51 1.83 29.09 34.67
C ASP A 51 2.70 28.04 33.97
N ALA A 52 4.00 28.03 34.26
CA ALA A 52 4.94 27.08 33.69
C ALA A 52 4.74 25.66 34.24
N GLU A 53 4.43 25.53 35.54
CA GLU A 53 4.06 24.26 36.17
C GLU A 53 2.74 23.75 35.61
N ARG A 54 1.74 24.62 35.46
CA ARG A 54 0.48 24.24 34.83
C ARG A 54 0.66 23.76 33.39
N CYS A 55 1.63 24.34 32.68
CA CYS A 55 2.00 23.93 31.32
C CYS A 55 2.52 22.48 31.30
N ILE A 56 3.41 22.14 32.23
CA ILE A 56 3.99 20.80 32.38
C ILE A 56 2.95 19.79 32.86
N GLU A 57 2.04 20.18 33.76
CA GLU A 57 0.92 19.33 34.20
C GLU A 57 -0.04 18.97 33.07
N LEU A 58 -0.33 19.93 32.18
CA LEU A 58 -1.25 19.74 31.06
C LEU A 58 -0.63 18.89 29.95
N ASP A 59 0.63 19.15 29.63
CA ASP A 59 1.37 18.39 28.62
C ASP A 59 2.84 18.24 29.04
N PRO A 60 3.22 17.09 29.64
CA PRO A 60 4.60 16.81 30.01
C PRO A 60 5.58 16.78 28.83
N ALA A 61 5.10 16.56 27.59
CA ALA A 61 5.94 16.57 26.39
C ALA A 61 6.17 17.99 25.84
N PHE A 62 5.42 18.98 26.33
CA PHE A 62 5.52 20.35 25.86
C PHE A 62 6.72 21.09 26.46
N VAL A 63 7.81 21.06 25.70
CA VAL A 63 9.14 21.62 26.03
C VAL A 63 9.10 23.06 26.57
N MET A 64 8.21 23.91 26.05
CA MET A 64 8.15 25.32 26.46
C MET A 64 7.76 25.51 27.92
N GLY A 65 7.05 24.56 28.56
CA GLY A 65 6.76 24.60 29.99
C GLY A 65 8.04 24.61 30.83
N TYR A 66 8.97 23.70 30.51
CA TYR A 66 10.28 23.62 31.17
C TYR A 66 11.16 24.84 30.89
N VAL A 67 11.15 25.35 29.66
CA VAL A 67 11.88 26.58 29.29
C VAL A 67 11.37 27.80 30.08
N CYS A 68 10.05 27.99 30.15
CA CYS A 68 9.45 29.08 30.92
C CYS A 68 9.77 28.97 32.42
N LYS A 69 9.69 27.76 32.99
CA LYS A 69 10.03 27.51 34.40
C LYS A 69 11.51 27.79 34.68
N GLY A 70 12.41 27.29 33.83
CA GLY A 70 13.86 27.56 33.94
C GLY A 70 14.20 29.05 33.85
N ASN A 71 13.59 29.77 32.91
CA ASN A 71 13.74 31.23 32.78
C ASN A 71 13.29 31.97 34.05
N ALA A 72 12.11 31.64 34.59
CA ALA A 72 11.59 32.27 35.80
C ALA A 72 12.47 31.98 37.03
N LEU A 73 12.94 30.73 37.20
CA LEU A 73 13.86 30.35 38.28
C LEU A 73 15.21 31.07 38.18
N SER A 74 15.73 31.24 36.96
CA SER A 74 17.00 31.94 36.74
C SER A 74 16.95 33.41 37.17
N LEU A 75 15.81 34.08 36.96
CA LEU A 75 15.59 35.47 37.37
C LEU A 75 15.38 35.62 38.87
N LEU A 76 15.00 34.54 39.55
CA LEU A 76 14.97 34.44 41.02
C LEU A 76 16.34 34.07 41.62
N GLY A 77 17.36 33.84 40.79
CA GLY A 77 18.70 33.42 41.21
C GLY A 77 18.83 31.93 41.57
N ALA A 78 17.76 31.15 41.41
CA ALA A 78 17.74 29.71 41.63
C ALA A 78 18.28 28.95 40.40
N TYR A 79 19.55 29.18 40.07
CA TYR A 79 20.16 28.62 38.86
C TYR A 79 20.28 27.08 38.88
N GLU A 80 20.39 26.45 40.04
CA GLU A 80 20.44 24.98 40.15
C GLU A 80 19.11 24.35 39.75
N ASP A 81 18.01 24.84 40.33
CA ASP A 81 16.66 24.37 39.99
C ASP A 81 16.33 24.67 38.53
N ALA A 82 16.81 25.80 37.99
CA ALA A 82 16.66 26.14 36.58
C ALA A 82 17.34 25.12 35.67
N VAL A 83 18.60 24.73 35.97
CA VAL A 83 19.32 23.72 35.18
C VAL A 83 18.65 22.35 35.31
N SER A 84 18.25 21.93 36.53
CA SER A 84 17.52 20.67 36.74
C SER A 84 16.24 20.61 35.91
N THR A 85 15.45 21.67 35.92
CA THR A 85 14.20 21.76 35.16
C THR A 85 14.45 21.65 33.66
N LEU A 86 15.52 22.28 33.15
CA LEU A 86 15.86 22.20 31.72
C LEU A 86 16.38 20.81 31.31
N ILE A 87 17.07 20.09 32.20
CA ILE A 87 17.45 18.69 31.93
C ILE A 87 16.22 17.80 31.82
N ASP A 88 15.22 17.99 32.68
CA ASP A 88 13.96 17.26 32.56
C ASP A 88 13.24 17.58 31.23
N GLY A 89 13.22 18.84 30.82
CA GLY A 89 12.70 19.23 29.51
C GLY A 89 13.46 18.62 28.32
N LEU A 90 14.76 18.38 28.46
CA LEU A 90 15.58 17.78 27.40
C LEU A 90 15.18 16.33 27.10
N LYS A 91 14.61 15.61 28.07
CA LYS A 91 14.06 14.26 27.86
C LYS A 91 12.91 14.24 26.85
N HIS A 92 12.15 15.33 26.78
CA HIS A 92 11.00 15.47 25.87
C HIS A 92 11.35 16.19 24.56
N GLY A 93 12.42 16.98 24.56
CA GLY A 93 12.91 17.68 23.37
C GLY A 93 14.43 17.69 23.27
N PRO A 94 15.09 16.55 22.95
CA PRO A 94 16.55 16.35 23.02
C PRO A 94 17.41 17.20 22.06
N GLY A 95 16.82 18.17 21.37
CA GLY A 95 17.52 19.12 20.50
C GLY A 95 16.90 20.50 20.47
N ASN A 96 16.01 20.83 21.43
CA ASN A 96 15.39 22.16 21.45
C ASN A 96 16.47 23.23 21.73
N PRO A 97 16.60 24.26 20.86
CA PRO A 97 17.66 25.25 20.96
C PRO A 97 17.53 26.14 22.20
N GLU A 98 16.31 26.43 22.67
CA GLU A 98 16.07 27.26 23.85
C GLU A 98 16.51 26.56 25.14
N ILE A 99 16.29 25.25 25.25
CA ILE A 99 16.80 24.44 26.37
C ILE A 99 18.33 24.42 26.36
N LEU A 100 18.95 24.13 25.22
CA LEU A 100 20.42 24.01 25.12
C LEU A 100 21.11 25.34 25.41
N ASP A 101 20.56 26.44 24.91
CA ASP A 101 21.05 27.79 25.16
C ASP A 101 20.83 28.21 26.63
N GLY A 102 19.66 27.91 27.21
CA GLY A 102 19.38 28.10 28.63
C GLY A 102 20.37 27.35 29.54
N LEU A 103 20.60 26.06 29.28
CA LEU A 103 21.58 25.23 30.01
C LEU A 103 22.99 25.84 29.92
N LYS A 104 23.42 26.30 28.74
CA LYS A 104 24.71 26.94 28.54
C LYS A 104 24.84 28.24 29.35
N ARG A 105 23.80 29.08 29.35
CA ARG A 105 23.79 30.34 30.11
C ARG A 105 23.81 30.10 31.61
N TYR A 106 22.92 29.25 32.13
CA TYR A 106 22.78 29.04 33.57
C TYR A 106 23.96 28.28 34.17
N SER A 107 24.50 27.29 33.45
CA SER A 107 25.72 26.59 33.87
C SER A 107 26.93 27.52 33.92
N ALA A 108 27.03 28.52 33.04
CA ALA A 108 28.08 29.55 33.10
C ALA A 108 27.93 30.44 34.35
N HIS A 109 26.71 30.88 34.68
CA HIS A 109 26.45 31.62 35.92
C HIS A 109 26.80 30.81 37.17
N LEU A 110 26.49 29.51 37.20
CA LEU A 110 26.89 28.62 38.29
C LEU A 110 28.42 28.46 38.40
N LYS A 111 29.12 28.34 37.26
CA LYS A 111 30.59 28.29 37.23
C LYS A 111 31.22 29.60 37.73
N MET A 112 30.64 30.74 37.40
CA MET A 112 31.08 32.05 37.91
C MET A 112 30.78 32.23 39.40
N ALA A 113 29.64 31.76 39.90
CA ALA A 113 29.30 31.79 41.33
C ALA A 113 30.24 30.90 42.18
N LYS A 114 30.75 29.80 41.63
CA LYS A 114 31.76 28.93 42.26
C LYS A 114 33.13 29.60 42.46
N SER A 115 33.53 30.50 41.56
CA SER A 115 34.76 31.29 41.73
C SER A 115 34.75 32.11 43.03
N ASN A 116 33.56 32.35 43.60
CA ASN A 116 33.36 33.16 44.80
C ASN A 116 32.87 32.37 46.03
N SER A 117 32.65 31.05 45.94
CA SER A 117 32.15 30.24 47.07
C SER A 117 32.69 28.81 47.09
N ASN A 118 33.27 28.41 48.23
CA ASN A 118 33.82 27.06 48.51
C ASN A 118 32.71 26.04 48.88
N ASP A 119 31.60 26.02 48.14
CA ASP A 119 30.42 25.19 48.47
C ASP A 119 30.43 23.86 47.68
N ASP A 120 30.85 22.78 48.34
CA ASP A 120 31.15 21.45 47.73
C ASP A 120 29.89 20.76 47.13
N VAL A 121 28.72 21.01 47.70
CA VAL A 121 27.42 20.43 47.26
C VAL A 121 27.00 20.93 45.87
N ARG A 122 27.22 22.22 45.59
CA ARG A 122 26.90 22.84 44.28
C ARG A 122 27.85 22.32 43.19
N ALA A 123 29.06 21.93 43.58
CA ALA A 123 30.01 21.30 42.69
C ALA A 123 29.55 19.91 42.24
N GLU A 124 29.05 19.10 43.15
CA GLU A 124 28.60 17.75 42.86
C GLU A 124 27.32 17.71 42.01
N ASN A 125 26.33 18.59 42.31
CA ASN A 125 25.11 18.69 41.50
C ASN A 125 25.42 18.99 40.03
N LEU A 126 26.33 19.93 39.74
CA LEU A 126 26.71 20.26 38.37
C LEU A 126 27.42 19.10 37.65
N ARG A 127 28.31 18.36 38.35
CA ARG A 127 28.97 17.18 37.79
C ARG A 127 27.96 16.08 37.45
N LYS A 128 26.92 15.93 38.25
CA LYS A 128 25.81 15.02 37.96
C LYS A 128 25.09 15.42 36.67
N HIS A 129 24.72 16.71 36.55
CA HIS A 129 24.06 17.24 35.36
C HIS A 129 24.92 17.13 34.09
N GLU A 130 26.24 17.37 34.18
CA GLU A 130 27.17 17.20 33.06
C GLU A 130 27.25 15.73 32.61
N ARG A 131 27.24 14.76 33.55
CA ARG A 131 27.15 13.33 33.24
C ARG A 131 25.82 12.97 32.55
N ASP A 132 24.71 13.50 33.06
CA ASP A 132 23.37 13.23 32.51
C ASP A 132 23.24 13.76 31.07
N ILE A 133 23.77 14.96 30.78
CA ILE A 133 23.79 15.52 29.42
C ILE A 133 24.62 14.67 28.46
N GLU A 134 25.79 14.20 28.91
CA GLU A 134 26.66 13.38 28.07
C GLU A 134 26.04 12.00 27.79
N HIS A 135 25.37 11.41 28.78
CA HIS A 135 24.60 10.20 28.61
C HIS A 135 23.51 10.36 27.53
N LEU A 136 22.69 11.39 27.64
CA LEU A 136 21.61 11.68 26.68
C LEU A 136 22.15 11.93 25.26
N ARG A 137 23.32 12.56 25.13
CA ARG A 137 23.97 12.74 23.82
C ARG A 137 24.37 11.40 23.19
N ASN A 138 24.95 10.51 23.97
CA ASN A 138 25.37 9.20 23.49
C ASN A 138 24.16 8.34 23.09
N GLU A 139 23.08 8.37 23.87
CA GLU A 139 21.82 7.71 23.52
C GLU A 139 21.22 8.27 22.22
N LEU A 140 21.18 9.60 22.08
CA LEU A 140 20.70 10.25 20.87
C LEU A 140 21.54 9.87 19.64
N GLN A 141 22.86 9.78 19.80
CA GLN A 141 23.75 9.39 18.71
C GLN A 141 23.56 7.93 18.31
N LYS A 142 23.40 7.03 19.29
CA LYS A 142 23.08 5.62 19.05
C LYS A 142 21.76 5.47 18.28
N SER A 143 20.70 6.13 18.74
CA SER A 143 19.38 6.12 18.08
C SER A 143 19.44 6.65 16.63
N LYS A 144 20.27 7.66 16.35
CA LYS A 144 20.46 8.17 14.98
C LYS A 144 21.12 7.15 14.06
N ILE A 145 22.09 6.39 14.56
CA ILE A 145 22.77 5.34 13.80
C ILE A 145 21.78 4.21 13.52
N GLU A 146 21.06 3.72 14.53
CA GLU A 146 20.03 2.69 14.38
C GLU A 146 18.97 3.10 13.36
N ALA A 147 18.44 4.34 13.45
CA ALA A 147 17.49 4.86 12.47
C ALA A 147 18.07 4.99 11.05
N SER A 148 19.39 5.19 10.90
CA SER A 148 20.06 5.23 9.60
C SER A 148 20.24 3.83 9.00
N GLU A 149 20.55 2.83 9.83
CA GLU A 149 20.67 1.42 9.44
C GLU A 149 19.30 0.84 9.06
N GLU A 150 18.26 1.18 9.82
CA GLU A 150 16.86 0.85 9.48
C GLU A 150 16.45 1.46 8.13
N ARG A 151 16.77 2.73 7.87
CA ARG A 151 16.49 3.38 6.58
C ARG A 151 17.29 2.80 5.41
N SER A 152 18.49 2.27 5.67
CA SER A 152 19.27 1.56 4.64
C SER A 152 18.58 0.24 4.31
N SER A 153 18.27 -0.55 5.33
CA SER A 153 17.57 -1.83 5.18
C SER A 153 16.22 -1.65 4.49
N GLN A 154 15.48 -0.59 4.82
CA GLN A 154 14.19 -0.28 4.21
C GLN A 154 14.31 0.02 2.71
N ARG A 155 15.38 0.71 2.28
CA ARG A 155 15.64 0.93 0.85
C ARG A 155 15.95 -0.38 0.11
N ASP A 156 16.68 -1.29 0.74
CA ASP A 156 16.95 -2.60 0.14
C ASP A 156 15.65 -3.40 -0.05
N TYR A 157 14.75 -3.38 0.93
CA TYR A 157 13.42 -3.98 0.79
C TYR A 157 12.56 -3.32 -0.29
N GLU A 158 12.57 -1.98 -0.36
CA GLU A 158 11.80 -1.22 -1.35
C GLU A 158 12.24 -1.56 -2.77
N TYR A 159 13.55 -1.70 -3.01
CA TYR A 159 14.09 -2.16 -4.28
C TYR A 159 13.60 -3.57 -4.65
N VAL A 160 13.62 -4.52 -3.70
CA VAL A 160 13.14 -5.89 -3.94
C VAL A 160 11.65 -5.91 -4.28
N VAL A 161 10.83 -5.11 -3.59
CA VAL A 161 9.38 -4.99 -3.88
C VAL A 161 9.15 -4.43 -5.28
N GLU A 162 9.93 -3.42 -5.69
CA GLU A 162 9.85 -2.85 -7.05
C GLU A 162 10.19 -3.90 -8.12
N GLN A 163 11.24 -4.69 -7.92
CA GLN A 163 11.62 -5.77 -8.84
C GLN A 163 10.54 -6.86 -8.94
N LEU A 164 9.97 -7.29 -7.82
CA LEU A 164 8.89 -8.28 -7.81
C LEU A 164 7.61 -7.77 -8.49
N THR A 165 7.31 -6.48 -8.33
CA THR A 165 6.15 -5.84 -8.97
C THR A 165 6.30 -5.86 -10.49
N LEU A 166 7.48 -5.47 -10.99
CA LEU A 166 7.78 -5.52 -12.42
C LEU A 166 7.69 -6.94 -13.00
N GLN A 167 8.12 -7.94 -12.25
CA GLN A 167 8.05 -9.33 -12.67
C GLN A 167 6.61 -9.86 -12.74
N ASN A 168 5.75 -9.44 -11.79
CA ASN A 168 4.32 -9.79 -11.83
C ASN A 168 3.61 -9.14 -13.03
N ASP A 169 3.90 -7.87 -13.32
CA ASP A 169 3.32 -7.17 -14.48
C ASP A 169 3.70 -7.86 -15.80
N LEU A 170 4.95 -8.32 -15.93
CA LEU A 170 5.40 -9.09 -17.09
C LEU A 170 4.65 -10.42 -17.20
N LEU A 171 4.49 -11.14 -16.09
CA LEU A 171 3.78 -12.42 -16.07
C LEU A 171 2.31 -12.24 -16.47
N ASP A 172 1.64 -11.20 -15.98
CA ASP A 172 0.26 -10.88 -16.36
C ASP A 172 0.14 -10.58 -17.86
N GLN A 173 1.12 -9.87 -18.44
CA GLN A 173 1.15 -9.63 -19.88
C GLN A 173 1.29 -10.94 -20.66
N GLU A 174 2.18 -11.84 -20.25
CA GLU A 174 2.34 -13.16 -20.87
C GLU A 174 1.04 -13.98 -20.78
N LEU A 175 0.40 -13.98 -19.61
CA LEU A 175 -0.86 -14.70 -19.35
C LEU A 175 -1.98 -14.16 -20.25
N GLN A 176 -2.09 -12.85 -20.42
CA GLN A 176 -3.03 -12.24 -21.35
C GLN A 176 -2.79 -12.69 -22.80
N THR A 177 -1.54 -12.72 -23.26
CA THR A 177 -1.23 -13.17 -24.62
C THR A 177 -1.54 -14.65 -24.82
N ALA A 178 -1.28 -15.49 -23.81
CA ALA A 178 -1.60 -16.91 -23.83
C ALA A 178 -3.12 -17.14 -23.90
N ASN A 179 -3.90 -16.39 -23.12
CA ASN A 179 -5.36 -16.44 -23.15
C ASN A 179 -5.92 -16.01 -24.52
N GLN A 180 -5.36 -14.95 -25.12
CA GLN A 180 -5.76 -14.53 -26.48
C GLN A 180 -5.46 -15.61 -27.53
N ARG A 181 -4.30 -16.26 -27.46
CA ARG A 181 -3.95 -17.36 -28.36
C ARG A 181 -4.91 -18.53 -28.20
N THR A 182 -5.21 -18.90 -26.95
CA THR A 182 -6.14 -19.98 -26.63
C THR A 182 -7.53 -19.68 -27.16
N GLY A 183 -8.07 -18.48 -26.92
CA GLY A 183 -9.37 -18.09 -27.44
C GLY A 183 -9.46 -18.04 -28.97
N ASN A 184 -8.36 -17.73 -29.67
CA ASN A 184 -8.32 -17.82 -31.13
C ASN A 184 -8.35 -19.27 -31.62
N LEU A 185 -7.62 -20.17 -30.96
CA LEU A 185 -7.63 -21.61 -31.28
C LEU A 185 -9.00 -22.23 -31.02
N GLU A 186 -9.67 -21.85 -29.94
CA GLU A 186 -11.04 -22.29 -29.62
C GLU A 186 -12.02 -21.90 -30.72
N ARG A 187 -11.98 -20.65 -31.20
CA ARG A 187 -12.81 -20.22 -32.34
C ARG A 187 -12.53 -21.00 -33.61
N GLN A 188 -11.26 -21.24 -33.93
CA GLN A 188 -10.89 -22.05 -35.10
C GLN A 188 -11.42 -23.48 -34.98
N LEU A 189 -11.37 -24.05 -33.77
CA LEU A 189 -11.90 -25.37 -33.51
C LEU A 189 -13.43 -25.40 -33.65
N GLU A 190 -14.13 -24.38 -33.14
CA GLU A 190 -15.59 -24.22 -33.31
C GLU A 190 -16.00 -24.10 -34.78
N GLU A 191 -15.29 -23.27 -35.56
CA GLU A 191 -15.52 -23.12 -37.00
C GLU A 191 -15.32 -24.45 -37.75
N HIS A 192 -14.23 -25.15 -37.43
CA HIS A 192 -13.95 -26.45 -38.03
C HIS A 192 -15.01 -27.49 -37.65
N ASN A 193 -15.42 -27.53 -36.37
CA ASN A 193 -16.49 -28.42 -35.91
C ASN A 193 -17.84 -28.12 -36.58
N ALA A 194 -18.18 -26.84 -36.77
CA ALA A 194 -19.39 -26.44 -37.47
C ALA A 194 -19.39 -26.90 -38.94
N LEU A 195 -18.26 -26.75 -39.64
CA LEU A 195 -18.09 -27.28 -40.99
C LEU A 195 -18.24 -28.81 -41.02
N PHE A 196 -17.67 -29.50 -40.03
CA PHE A 196 -17.80 -30.96 -39.90
C PHE A 196 -19.25 -31.41 -39.69
N GLN A 197 -20.05 -30.68 -38.90
CA GLN A 197 -21.47 -30.97 -38.72
C GLN A 197 -22.30 -30.73 -40.00
N GLN A 198 -21.95 -29.72 -40.80
CA GLN A 198 -22.62 -29.46 -42.09
C GLN A 198 -22.34 -30.55 -43.15
N LEU A 199 -21.20 -31.23 -43.06
CA LEU A 199 -20.83 -32.31 -43.98
C LEU A 199 -21.57 -33.62 -43.70
N GLN A 200 -21.94 -33.87 -42.44
CA GLN A 200 -22.55 -35.14 -42.01
C GLN A 200 -23.80 -35.56 -42.80
N PRO A 201 -24.76 -34.67 -43.13
CA PRO A 201 -25.94 -35.03 -43.95
C PRO A 201 -25.61 -35.59 -45.34
N HIS A 202 -24.46 -35.23 -45.93
CA HIS A 202 -24.05 -35.68 -47.26
C HIS A 202 -23.46 -37.10 -47.26
N PHE A 203 -23.09 -37.59 -46.08
CA PHE A 203 -22.54 -38.94 -45.90
C PHE A 203 -23.61 -39.93 -45.44
N THR A 204 -24.82 -39.45 -45.13
CA THR A 204 -25.93 -40.26 -44.66
C THR A 204 -26.71 -40.87 -45.82
N CYS A 205 -27.02 -42.16 -45.73
CA CYS A 205 -27.88 -42.82 -46.70
C CYS A 205 -29.33 -42.37 -46.53
N PRO A 206 -30.05 -42.03 -47.62
CA PRO A 206 -31.46 -41.66 -47.52
C PRO A 206 -32.40 -42.77 -47.02
N ILE A 207 -32.02 -44.05 -47.17
CA ILE A 207 -32.86 -45.18 -46.77
C ILE A 207 -32.61 -45.55 -45.30
N SER A 208 -31.37 -45.77 -44.88
CA SER A 208 -31.06 -46.17 -43.50
C SER A 208 -31.00 -44.99 -42.52
N GLN A 209 -30.76 -43.77 -43.02
CA GLN A 209 -30.44 -42.59 -42.19
C GLN A 209 -29.14 -42.75 -41.37
N ASP A 210 -28.30 -43.73 -41.73
CA ASP A 210 -26.96 -43.95 -41.18
C ASP A 210 -25.87 -43.49 -42.16
N VAL A 211 -24.67 -43.20 -41.65
CA VAL A 211 -23.49 -42.87 -42.49
C VAL A 211 -23.14 -44.08 -43.36
N MET A 212 -23.06 -43.88 -44.67
CA MET A 212 -22.77 -44.94 -45.64
C MET A 212 -21.38 -45.56 -45.42
N ASP A 213 -21.33 -46.88 -45.42
CA ASP A 213 -20.09 -47.68 -45.43
C ASP A 213 -19.70 -48.00 -46.89
N GLU A 214 -20.68 -48.36 -47.72
CA GLU A 214 -20.48 -48.71 -49.12
C GLU A 214 -21.43 -47.92 -50.03
N PRO A 215 -21.12 -46.63 -50.31
CA PRO A 215 -21.97 -45.78 -51.12
C PRO A 215 -22.01 -46.25 -52.59
N VAL A 216 -23.23 -46.43 -53.13
CA VAL A 216 -23.50 -46.78 -54.54
C VAL A 216 -24.51 -45.81 -55.15
N ILE A 217 -24.32 -45.47 -56.42
CA ILE A 217 -25.21 -44.59 -57.19
C ILE A 217 -26.23 -45.45 -57.94
N ALA A 218 -27.51 -45.11 -57.83
CA ALA A 218 -28.58 -45.73 -58.61
C ALA A 218 -28.92 -44.91 -59.87
N ALA A 219 -29.81 -45.43 -60.72
CA ALA A 219 -30.19 -44.80 -62.00
C ALA A 219 -30.79 -43.39 -61.86
N ASP A 220 -31.33 -43.06 -60.68
CA ASP A 220 -31.86 -41.73 -60.34
C ASP A 220 -30.77 -40.71 -59.99
N GLY A 221 -29.49 -41.09 -60.07
CA GLY A 221 -28.34 -40.24 -59.73
C GLY A 221 -28.11 -40.06 -58.23
N HIS A 222 -28.93 -40.65 -57.37
CA HIS A 222 -28.78 -40.56 -55.92
C HIS A 222 -27.85 -41.66 -55.39
N THR A 223 -27.17 -41.36 -54.28
CA THR A 223 -26.27 -42.31 -53.63
C THR A 223 -26.93 -42.93 -52.40
N TYR A 224 -26.79 -44.25 -52.26
CA TYR A 224 -27.37 -45.05 -51.20
C TYR A 224 -26.35 -46.01 -50.61
N GLU A 225 -26.64 -46.54 -49.43
CA GLU A 225 -25.91 -47.68 -48.88
C GLU A 225 -26.22 -48.93 -49.70
N ALA A 226 -25.18 -49.65 -50.12
CA ALA A 226 -25.27 -50.78 -51.04
C ALA A 226 -26.26 -51.84 -50.57
N GLU A 227 -26.20 -52.24 -49.29
CA GLU A 227 -27.08 -53.28 -48.77
C GLU A 227 -28.54 -52.83 -48.67
N MET A 228 -28.78 -51.54 -48.39
CA MET A 228 -30.13 -50.98 -48.25
C MET A 228 -30.85 -50.87 -49.59
N ILE A 229 -30.17 -50.38 -50.63
CA ILE A 229 -30.77 -50.28 -51.98
C ILE A 229 -30.94 -51.67 -52.62
N LYS A 230 -30.03 -52.62 -52.38
CA LYS A 230 -30.21 -54.01 -52.81
C LYS A 230 -31.41 -54.66 -52.13
N ASP A 231 -31.62 -54.42 -50.83
CA ASP A 231 -32.81 -54.92 -50.13
C ASP A 231 -34.11 -54.28 -50.66
N TRP A 232 -34.08 -52.98 -50.98
CA TRP A 232 -35.19 -52.28 -51.63
C TRP A 232 -35.64 -52.97 -52.93
N PHE A 233 -34.68 -53.33 -53.80
CA PHE A 233 -34.97 -54.06 -55.04
C PHE A 233 -35.41 -55.51 -54.79
N ARG A 234 -34.81 -56.20 -53.80
CA ARG A 234 -35.21 -57.58 -53.42
C ARG A 234 -36.66 -57.66 -52.94
N ARG A 235 -37.17 -56.59 -52.30
CA ARG A 235 -38.57 -56.46 -51.90
C ARG A 235 -39.53 -56.17 -53.08
N GLY A 236 -39.03 -56.20 -54.32
CA GLY A 236 -39.82 -56.04 -55.53
C GLY A 236 -40.13 -54.58 -55.90
N ARG A 237 -39.49 -53.60 -55.25
CA ARG A 237 -39.67 -52.18 -55.57
C ARG A 237 -38.83 -51.81 -56.80
N THR A 238 -39.43 -51.10 -57.74
CA THR A 238 -38.76 -50.65 -58.98
C THR A 238 -38.66 -49.12 -59.09
N THR A 239 -39.00 -48.42 -58.01
CA THR A 239 -38.98 -46.95 -57.93
C THR A 239 -37.79 -46.43 -57.12
N SER A 240 -37.43 -45.17 -57.34
CA SER A 240 -36.44 -44.43 -56.56
C SER A 240 -36.88 -44.34 -55.10
N PRO A 241 -36.03 -44.71 -54.13
CA PRO A 241 -36.30 -44.48 -52.71
C PRO A 241 -36.40 -42.99 -52.33
N MET A 242 -35.82 -42.09 -53.12
CA MET A 242 -35.79 -40.65 -52.87
C MET A 242 -36.98 -39.92 -53.50
N THR A 243 -37.25 -40.16 -54.79
CA THR A 243 -38.25 -39.40 -55.55
C THR A 243 -39.54 -40.19 -55.79
N ASN A 244 -39.54 -41.49 -55.50
CA ASN A 244 -40.62 -42.43 -55.80
C ASN A 244 -40.96 -42.57 -57.30
N GLU A 245 -40.09 -42.08 -58.19
CA GLU A 245 -40.23 -42.23 -59.64
C GLU A 245 -39.70 -43.58 -60.13
N GLN A 246 -40.14 -44.04 -61.30
CA GLN A 246 -39.69 -45.32 -61.87
C GLN A 246 -38.20 -45.22 -62.28
N LEU A 247 -37.38 -46.17 -61.83
CA LEU A 247 -35.97 -46.23 -62.23
C LEU A 247 -35.82 -46.78 -63.66
N GLU A 248 -34.95 -46.15 -64.44
CA GLU A 248 -34.61 -46.61 -65.81
C GLU A 248 -33.97 -48.00 -65.80
N HIS A 249 -33.07 -48.25 -64.83
CA HIS A 249 -32.41 -49.53 -64.61
C HIS A 249 -32.13 -49.79 -63.13
N ARG A 250 -31.77 -51.04 -62.80
CA ARG A 250 -31.42 -51.49 -61.43
C ARG A 250 -29.91 -51.67 -61.22
N GLU A 251 -29.09 -51.28 -62.19
CA GLU A 251 -27.64 -51.30 -62.05
C GLU A 251 -27.18 -50.27 -61.02
N LEU A 252 -26.21 -50.66 -60.19
CA LEU A 252 -25.64 -49.86 -59.11
C LEU A 252 -24.15 -49.63 -59.38
N ILE A 253 -23.72 -48.37 -59.34
CA ILE A 253 -22.34 -47.98 -59.61
C ILE A 253 -21.65 -47.61 -58.29
N PRO A 254 -20.54 -48.26 -57.90
CA PRO A 254 -19.80 -47.90 -56.70
C PRO A 254 -19.29 -46.45 -56.73
N ASN A 255 -19.59 -45.68 -55.69
CA ASN A 255 -19.12 -44.30 -55.53
C ASN A 255 -17.81 -44.27 -54.72
N HIS A 256 -16.70 -44.65 -55.35
CA HIS A 256 -15.39 -44.70 -54.70
C HIS A 256 -14.91 -43.34 -54.17
N ALA A 257 -15.32 -42.25 -54.81
CA ALA A 257 -14.98 -40.89 -54.39
C ALA A 257 -15.67 -40.54 -53.05
N LEU A 258 -16.97 -40.81 -52.93
CA LEU A 258 -17.70 -40.59 -51.68
C LEU A 258 -17.21 -41.53 -50.58
N ARG A 259 -16.94 -42.80 -50.90
CA ARG A 259 -16.37 -43.75 -49.94
C ARG A 259 -15.05 -43.25 -49.35
N SER A 260 -14.12 -42.82 -50.20
CA SER A 260 -12.83 -42.25 -49.76
C SER A 260 -13.02 -40.99 -48.90
N ALA A 261 -14.01 -40.15 -49.22
CA ALA A 261 -14.33 -38.95 -48.44
C ALA A 261 -14.89 -39.29 -47.05
N ILE A 262 -15.79 -40.28 -46.96
CA ILE A 262 -16.37 -40.75 -45.69
C ILE A 262 -15.29 -41.39 -44.82
N GLU A 263 -14.41 -42.22 -45.39
CA GLU A 263 -13.29 -42.83 -44.67
C GLU A 263 -12.35 -41.78 -44.08
N LYS A 264 -12.00 -40.76 -44.87
CA LYS A 264 -11.19 -39.62 -44.38
C LYS A 264 -11.90 -38.85 -43.27
N TRP A 265 -13.20 -38.61 -43.40
CA TRP A 265 -13.99 -37.94 -42.37
C TRP A 265 -14.03 -38.75 -41.06
N ARG A 266 -14.23 -40.08 -41.12
CA ARG A 266 -14.20 -40.96 -39.95
C ARG A 266 -12.84 -41.00 -39.26
N GLN A 267 -11.75 -41.00 -40.03
CA GLN A 267 -10.40 -40.92 -39.49
C GLN A 267 -10.17 -39.61 -38.72
N LEU A 268 -10.65 -38.49 -39.28
CA LEU A 268 -10.54 -37.18 -38.64
C LEU A 268 -11.40 -37.09 -37.36
N GLN A 269 -12.56 -37.76 -37.30
CA GLN A 269 -13.34 -37.86 -36.06
C GLN A 269 -12.65 -38.70 -34.98
N ASN A 270 -12.04 -39.84 -35.35
CA ASN A 270 -11.34 -40.71 -34.41
C ASN A 270 -9.99 -40.15 -33.91
N MET A 271 -9.48 -39.08 -34.55
CA MET A 271 -8.27 -38.37 -34.14
C MET A 271 -8.54 -37.17 -33.22
N ALA A 272 -9.80 -36.79 -33.02
CA ALA A 272 -10.15 -35.79 -32.01
C ALA A 272 -10.00 -36.41 -30.60
N PRO A 273 -9.22 -35.79 -29.70
CA PRO A 273 -8.96 -36.31 -28.35
C PRO A 273 -10.20 -36.28 -27.43
#